data_AF-A0AAQ3PE12-F1
#
_entry.id   AF-A0AAQ3PE12-F1
#
_cell.length_a   1.000
_cell.length_b   1.000
_cell.length_c   1.000
_cell.angle_alpha   90.00
_cell.angle_beta   90.00
_cell.angle_gamma   90.00
#
_symmetry.space_group_name_H-M   'P 1'
#
loop_
_entity.id
_entity.type
_entity.pdbx_description
1 polymer ?
#
loop_
_entity_poly.entity_id
_entity_poly.type
_entity_poly.pdbx_seq_one_letter_code
_entity_poly.pdbx_strand_id
1 'polypeptide(L)'
;TSAGLKPVNQGSLTIHGLHLNVLIFRKLSFFTDRKETRESATALGYVAHAVSLVASYLQVPLRYPLRLCASHSYIIDNAPSTELTSEASSNANTNVKHVEFPLFLEGQDTRAAYAVFLLNKDLEQLLNFTDAKSLGPRHVLANLRELLRIIQSSAFIDNLI
;
A
#
# COMPACT_ATOMS: atom_id res chain seq x y z
N THR A 1 40.49 -0.98 14.60
CA THR A 1 40.36 -0.74 13.15
C THR A 1 38.93 -1.05 12.76
N SER A 2 38.18 -0.01 12.40
CA SER A 2 36.73 -0.06 12.18
C SER A 2 36.42 -0.85 10.91
N ALA A 3 35.80 -2.02 11.05
CA ALA A 3 35.30 -2.81 9.92
C ALA A 3 34.02 -2.15 9.39
N GLY A 4 34.16 -1.45 8.26
CA GLY A 4 33.04 -0.82 7.57
C GLY A 4 31.98 -1.85 7.16
N LEU A 5 30.79 -1.70 7.71
CA LEU A 5 29.60 -2.46 7.30
C LEU A 5 29.28 -2.13 5.85
N LYS A 6 29.50 -3.11 4.97
CA LYS A 6 29.11 -3.07 3.56
C LYS A 6 27.58 -2.92 3.50
N PRO A 7 27.03 -1.99 2.70
CA PRO A 7 25.58 -1.82 2.60
C PRO A 7 24.95 -3.12 2.11
N VAL A 8 24.00 -3.63 2.88
CA VAL A 8 23.13 -4.75 2.49
C VAL A 8 22.52 -4.40 1.13
N ASN A 9 22.79 -5.22 0.12
CA ASN A 9 22.08 -5.17 -1.15
C ASN A 9 20.58 -5.32 -0.84
N GLN A 10 19.85 -4.20 -0.86
CA GLN A 10 18.39 -4.23 -0.97
C GLN A 10 18.09 -4.83 -2.35
N GLY A 11 18.05 -6.16 -2.43
CA GLY A 11 17.70 -6.87 -3.65
C GLY A 11 16.40 -6.30 -4.18
N SER A 12 16.38 -5.96 -5.47
CA SER A 12 15.20 -5.42 -6.13
C SER A 12 14.03 -6.38 -5.90
N LEU A 13 13.04 -5.96 -5.12
CA LEU A 13 11.89 -6.80 -4.81
C LEU A 13 10.92 -6.77 -5.99
N THR A 14 10.44 -7.94 -6.40
CA THR A 14 9.49 -8.07 -7.50
C THR A 14 8.20 -8.73 -7.03
N ILE A 15 7.08 -8.39 -7.68
CA ILE A 15 5.83 -9.16 -7.58
C ILE A 15 5.52 -9.69 -8.98
N HIS A 16 5.42 -11.02 -9.14
CA HIS A 16 5.27 -11.67 -10.45
C HIS A 16 6.30 -11.22 -11.50
N GLY A 17 7.55 -10.97 -11.09
CA GLY A 17 8.60 -10.49 -11.98
C GLY A 17 8.52 -9.01 -12.34
N LEU A 18 7.49 -8.29 -11.86
CA LEU A 18 7.42 -6.84 -11.96
C LEU A 18 8.30 -6.22 -10.88
N HIS A 19 9.32 -5.48 -11.30
CA HIS A 19 10.17 -4.73 -10.39
C HIS A 19 9.36 -3.65 -9.71
N LEU A 20 9.27 -3.75 -8.39
CA LEU A 20 8.78 -2.66 -7.59
C LEU A 20 9.93 -1.71 -7.36
N ASN A 21 10.12 -0.79 -8.30
CA ASN A 21 10.98 0.35 -8.08
C ASN A 21 10.21 1.33 -7.15
N VAL A 22 10.08 0.97 -5.87
CA VAL A 22 9.58 1.89 -4.83
C VAL A 22 10.69 2.90 -4.48
N LEU A 23 11.38 3.42 -5.49
CA LEU A 23 12.13 4.66 -5.47
C LEU A 23 11.18 5.86 -5.53
N ILE A 24 9.98 5.77 -4.93
CA ILE A 24 8.93 6.79 -5.01
C ILE A 24 9.44 8.16 -4.51
N PHE A 25 10.55 8.24 -3.75
CA PHE A 25 11.03 9.55 -3.25
C PHE A 25 12.54 9.82 -3.26
N ARG A 26 13.40 9.00 -3.89
CA ARG A 26 14.85 9.33 -3.90
C ARG A 26 15.29 10.20 -5.08
N LYS A 27 14.48 10.34 -6.12
CA LYS A 27 14.85 11.15 -7.29
C LYS A 27 13.63 11.93 -7.79
N LEU A 28 13.59 13.22 -7.44
CA LEU A 28 12.51 14.16 -7.72
C LEU A 28 12.31 14.49 -9.22
N SER A 29 12.66 13.60 -10.16
CA SER A 29 12.64 13.95 -11.60
C SER A 29 12.71 12.81 -12.62
N PHE A 30 12.44 11.53 -12.30
CA PHE A 30 12.77 10.44 -13.24
C PHE A 30 11.68 9.43 -13.62
N PHE A 31 10.39 9.65 -13.32
CA PHE A 31 9.34 8.88 -13.99
C PHE A 31 8.96 9.53 -15.33
N THR A 32 9.92 9.63 -16.25
CA THR A 32 9.64 10.06 -17.64
C THR A 32 9.21 8.89 -18.53
N ASP A 33 9.39 7.64 -18.06
CA ASP A 33 8.99 6.44 -18.80
C ASP A 33 7.60 5.95 -18.38
N ARG A 34 6.64 6.09 -19.29
CA ARG A 34 5.25 5.59 -19.11
C ARG A 34 5.19 4.11 -18.77
N LYS A 35 6.20 3.33 -19.20
CA LYS A 35 6.27 1.90 -18.91
C LYS A 35 6.58 1.64 -17.42
N GLU A 36 7.56 2.32 -16.84
CA GLU A 36 7.92 2.17 -15.41
C GLU A 36 6.77 2.59 -14.48
N THR A 37 6.06 3.67 -14.82
CA THR A 37 4.87 4.10 -14.07
C THR A 37 3.77 3.03 -14.08
N ARG A 38 3.52 2.42 -15.24
CA ARG A 38 2.52 1.36 -15.38
C ARG A 38 2.92 0.09 -14.65
N GLU A 39 4.20 -0.29 -14.69
CA GLU A 39 4.72 -1.46 -13.96
C GLU A 39 4.60 -1.25 -12.45
N SER A 40 4.96 -0.07 -11.96
CA SER A 40 4.83 0.31 -10.56
C SER A 40 3.36 0.30 -10.10
N ALA A 41 2.47 0.88 -10.90
CA ALA A 41 1.03 0.88 -10.66
C ALA A 41 0.44 -0.55 -10.62
N THR A 42 0.87 -1.41 -11.55
CA THR A 42 0.45 -2.82 -11.61
C THR A 42 0.92 -3.56 -10.36
N ALA A 43 2.17 -3.36 -9.95
CA ALA A 43 2.71 -4.04 -8.77
C ALA A 43 2.05 -3.54 -7.47
N LEU A 44 1.74 -2.25 -7.34
CA LEU A 44 0.93 -1.70 -6.26
C LEU A 44 -0.49 -2.29 -6.24
N GLY A 45 -1.10 -2.46 -7.41
CA GLY A 45 -2.38 -3.17 -7.56
C GLY A 45 -2.32 -4.60 -7.01
N TYR A 46 -1.24 -5.35 -7.29
CA TYR A 46 -1.03 -6.67 -6.71
C TYR A 46 -0.81 -6.64 -5.19
N VAL A 47 -0.07 -5.65 -4.67
CA VAL A 47 0.08 -5.47 -3.21
C VAL A 47 -1.29 -5.26 -2.57
N ALA A 48 -2.10 -4.35 -3.11
CA ALA A 48 -3.45 -4.08 -2.60
C ALA A 48 -4.32 -5.34 -2.62
N HIS A 49 -4.26 -6.11 -3.71
CA HIS A 49 -4.99 -7.38 -3.81
C HIS A 49 -4.52 -8.40 -2.76
N ALA A 50 -3.21 -8.54 -2.56
CA ALA A 50 -2.66 -9.45 -1.55
C ALA A 50 -3.08 -9.04 -0.13
N VAL A 51 -3.01 -7.74 0.20
CA VAL A 51 -3.44 -7.19 1.49
C VAL A 51 -4.93 -7.47 1.72
N SER A 52 -5.78 -7.22 0.71
CA SER A 52 -7.22 -7.51 0.80
C SER A 52 -7.52 -8.99 1.05
N LEU A 53 -6.82 -9.90 0.36
CA LEU A 53 -6.98 -11.34 0.57
C LEU A 53 -6.52 -11.77 1.97
N VAL A 54 -5.32 -11.33 2.41
CA VAL A 54 -4.81 -11.67 3.74
C VAL A 54 -5.75 -11.17 4.82
N ALA A 55 -6.22 -9.93 4.72
CA ALA A 55 -7.21 -9.37 5.64
C ALA A 55 -8.50 -10.20 5.69
N SER A 56 -8.99 -10.62 4.52
CA SER A 56 -10.17 -11.50 4.43
C SER A 56 -9.94 -12.87 5.08
N TYR A 57 -8.78 -13.50 4.87
CA TYR A 57 -8.48 -14.81 5.46
C TYR A 57 -8.26 -14.74 6.98
N LEU A 58 -7.65 -13.66 7.47
CA LEU A 58 -7.48 -13.41 8.90
C LEU A 58 -8.74 -12.86 9.57
N GLN A 59 -9.81 -12.60 8.79
CA GLN A 59 -11.04 -11.97 9.25
C GLN A 59 -10.83 -10.61 9.95
N VAL A 60 -9.82 -9.86 9.49
CA VAL A 60 -9.50 -8.53 10.01
C VAL A 60 -10.05 -7.48 9.05
N PRO A 61 -11.04 -6.65 9.46
CA PRO A 61 -11.55 -5.59 8.59
C PRO A 61 -10.48 -4.51 8.36
N LEU A 62 -10.22 -4.16 7.10
CA LEU A 62 -9.26 -3.10 6.76
C LEU A 62 -9.81 -1.73 7.18
N ARG A 63 -8.94 -0.87 7.73
CA ARG A 63 -9.29 0.50 8.11
C ARG A 63 -9.52 1.37 6.87
N TYR A 64 -8.75 1.14 5.82
CA TYR A 64 -8.85 1.85 4.56
C TYR A 64 -9.34 0.90 3.46
N PRO A 65 -10.64 0.94 3.10
CA PRO A 65 -11.17 0.07 2.07
C PRO A 65 -10.44 0.22 0.73
N LEU A 66 -10.29 -0.89 0.02
CA LEU A 66 -9.61 -0.94 -1.28
C LEU A 66 -10.62 -1.13 -2.41
N ARG A 67 -10.51 -0.32 -3.46
CA ARG A 67 -11.17 -0.53 -4.74
C ARG A 67 -10.18 -1.12 -5.73
N LEU A 68 -10.23 -2.44 -5.89
CA LEU A 68 -9.27 -3.20 -6.70
C LEU A 68 -9.63 -3.09 -8.18
N CYS A 69 -8.76 -2.46 -8.97
CA CYS A 69 -8.91 -2.31 -10.42
C CYS A 69 -7.58 -2.54 -11.14
N ALA A 70 -6.86 -3.60 -10.74
CA ALA A 70 -5.52 -3.94 -11.24
C ALA A 70 -4.56 -2.74 -11.13
N SER A 71 -4.00 -2.27 -12.25
CA SER A 71 -3.09 -1.11 -12.30
C SER A 71 -3.74 0.22 -11.94
N HIS A 72 -5.07 0.29 -11.87
CA HIS A 72 -5.82 1.49 -11.50
C HIS A 72 -6.54 1.32 -10.17
N SER A 73 -5.93 0.62 -9.21
CA SER A 73 -6.54 0.42 -7.89
C SER A 73 -6.54 1.70 -7.06
N TYR A 74 -7.53 1.84 -6.16
CA TYR A 74 -7.69 2.99 -5.27
C TYR A 74 -7.82 2.54 -3.82
N ILE A 75 -7.47 3.43 -2.90
CA ILE A 75 -7.67 3.29 -1.46
C ILE A 75 -8.53 4.44 -0.95
N ILE A 76 -9.41 4.14 -0.01
CA ILE A 76 -10.43 5.09 0.45
C ILE A 76 -10.09 5.54 1.87
N ASP A 77 -10.00 6.86 2.05
CA ASP A 77 -9.97 7.43 3.40
C ASP A 77 -11.40 7.81 3.81
N ASN A 78 -11.83 7.27 4.95
CA ASN A 78 -13.13 7.52 5.54
C ASN A 78 -13.10 8.68 6.53
N ALA A 79 -11.96 9.35 6.71
CA ALA A 79 -11.89 10.57 7.50
C ALA A 79 -12.87 11.62 6.95
N PRO A 80 -13.59 12.37 7.81
CA PRO A 80 -14.49 13.42 7.37
C PRO A 80 -13.68 14.48 6.61
N SER A 81 -13.95 14.63 5.31
CA SER A 81 -13.28 15.63 4.47
C SER A 81 -13.72 17.03 4.89
N THR A 82 -12.76 17.86 5.29
CA THR A 82 -12.93 19.31 5.52
C THR A 82 -12.85 20.13 4.24
N GLU A 83 -12.73 19.51 3.06
CA GLU A 83 -12.71 20.26 1.80
C GLU A 83 -14.10 20.81 1.47
N LEU A 84 -14.21 22.12 1.64
CA LEU A 84 -15.24 23.00 1.13
C LEU A 84 -15.56 22.65 -0.32
N THR A 85 -16.71 21.99 -0.53
CA THR A 85 -17.31 21.86 -1.86
C THR A 85 -17.94 23.21 -2.20
N SER A 86 -17.13 24.11 -2.75
CA SER A 86 -17.64 25.16 -3.60
C SER A 86 -18.22 24.52 -4.86
N GLU A 87 -19.51 24.77 -5.03
CA GLU A 87 -20.28 24.73 -6.28
C GLU A 87 -20.95 23.40 -6.68
N ALA A 88 -22.24 23.39 -6.35
CA ALA A 88 -23.36 22.92 -7.18
C ALA A 88 -23.32 21.47 -7.70
N SER A 89 -23.93 20.58 -6.91
CA SER A 89 -24.83 19.57 -7.45
C SER A 89 -25.94 19.34 -6.44
N SER A 90 -27.02 20.12 -6.58
CA SER A 90 -28.29 19.89 -5.91
C SER A 90 -28.84 18.55 -6.36
N ASN A 91 -28.69 17.52 -5.53
CA ASN A 91 -29.62 16.41 -5.36
C ASN A 91 -29.28 15.72 -4.03
N ALA A 92 -30.25 15.75 -3.11
CA ALA A 92 -30.14 15.20 -1.78
C ALA A 92 -29.94 13.68 -1.82
N ASN A 93 -28.79 13.23 -1.31
CA ASN A 93 -28.60 12.01 -0.55
C ASN A 93 -27.37 12.27 0.34
N THR A 94 -27.43 11.90 1.62
CA THR A 94 -26.36 12.06 2.62
C THR A 94 -25.18 11.12 2.35
N ASN A 95 -24.68 11.13 1.11
CA ASN A 95 -23.52 10.37 0.70
C ASN A 95 -22.31 11.20 1.14
N VAL A 96 -21.76 10.88 2.31
CA VAL A 96 -20.40 11.29 2.67
C VAL A 96 -19.53 10.83 1.50
N LYS A 97 -19.15 11.76 0.61
CA LYS A 97 -18.32 11.44 -0.54
C LYS A 97 -16.96 11.02 0.02
N HIS A 98 -16.77 9.71 0.19
CA HIS A 98 -15.51 9.16 0.62
C HIS A 98 -14.43 9.52 -0.40
N VAL A 99 -13.28 9.97 0.08
CA VAL A 99 -12.21 10.45 -0.79
C VAL A 99 -11.37 9.26 -1.23
N GLU A 100 -11.35 9.03 -2.54
CA GLU A 100 -10.53 7.97 -3.15
C GLU A 100 -9.15 8.52 -3.53
N PHE A 101 -8.11 7.75 -3.20
CA PHE A 101 -6.73 8.06 -3.53
C PHE A 101 -6.15 6.97 -4.46
N PRO A 102 -5.50 7.35 -5.58
CA PRO A 102 -5.00 6.39 -6.55
C PRO A 102 -3.74 5.69 -6.06
N LEU A 103 -3.63 4.37 -6.25
CA LEU A 103 -2.40 3.60 -6.03
C LEU A 103 -1.49 3.57 -7.28
N PHE A 104 -1.60 4.61 -8.11
CA PHE A 104 -0.84 4.82 -9.32
C PHE A 104 -0.58 6.32 -9.48
N LEU A 105 0.44 6.69 -10.25
CA LEU A 105 0.74 8.09 -10.50
C LEU A 105 -0.28 8.66 -11.49
N GLU A 106 -1.06 9.64 -11.04
CA GLU A 106 -2.04 10.36 -11.86
C GLU A 106 -1.87 11.87 -11.63
N GLY A 107 -1.03 12.50 -12.45
CA GLY A 107 -0.74 13.93 -12.36
C GLY A 107 0.10 14.28 -11.13
N GLN A 108 -0.54 14.57 -9.99
CA GLN A 108 0.14 15.04 -8.77
C GLN A 108 0.59 13.87 -7.89
N ASP A 109 1.91 13.69 -7.78
CA ASP A 109 2.54 12.59 -7.04
C ASP A 109 2.15 12.51 -5.55
N THR A 110 1.65 13.59 -4.95
CA THR A 110 1.30 13.67 -3.52
C THR A 110 0.09 12.81 -3.14
N ARG A 111 -0.91 12.68 -4.02
CA ARG A 111 -2.09 11.85 -3.77
C ARG A 111 -1.74 10.36 -3.77
N ALA A 112 -0.91 9.95 -4.73
CA ALA A 112 -0.40 8.59 -4.81
C ALA A 112 0.51 8.26 -3.62
N ALA A 113 1.38 9.21 -3.21
CA ALA A 113 2.19 9.09 -2.01
C ALA A 113 1.34 8.81 -0.76
N TYR A 114 0.24 9.55 -0.61
CA TYR A 114 -0.69 9.39 0.48
C TYR A 114 -1.42 8.03 0.41
N ALA A 115 -1.86 7.61 -0.77
CA ALA A 115 -2.47 6.30 -1.00
C ALA A 115 -1.56 5.15 -0.54
N VAL A 116 -0.27 5.20 -0.92
CA VAL A 116 0.74 4.20 -0.53
C VAL A 116 0.98 4.21 0.98
N PHE A 117 0.95 5.39 1.62
CA PHE A 117 1.04 5.52 3.06
C PHE A 117 -0.16 4.84 3.77
N LEU A 118 -1.38 5.06 3.29
CA LEU A 118 -2.59 4.42 3.82
C LEU A 118 -2.53 2.89 3.67
N LEU A 119 -2.09 2.41 2.51
CA LEU A 119 -1.89 0.97 2.26
C LEU A 119 -0.86 0.37 3.24
N ASN A 120 0.20 1.11 3.57
CA ASN A 120 1.13 0.67 4.61
C ASN A 120 0.49 0.67 6.01
N LYS A 121 -0.47 1.54 6.28
CA LYS A 121 -1.20 1.55 7.55
C LYS A 121 -2.13 0.35 7.71
N ASP A 122 -2.69 -0.16 6.63
CA ASP A 122 -3.39 -1.45 6.64
C ASP A 122 -2.42 -2.61 6.89
N LEU A 123 -1.24 -2.62 6.25
CA LEU A 123 -0.20 -3.62 6.53
C LEU A 123 0.28 -3.59 7.99
N GLU A 124 0.46 -2.39 8.56
CA GLU A 124 0.82 -2.21 9.97
C GLU A 124 -0.26 -2.78 10.89
N GLN A 125 -1.54 -2.59 10.55
CA GLN A 125 -2.64 -3.19 11.29
C GLN A 125 -2.59 -4.73 11.23
N LEU A 126 -2.37 -5.30 10.05
CA LEU A 126 -2.29 -6.76 9.90
C LEU A 126 -1.08 -7.34 10.65
N LEU A 127 0.07 -6.67 10.61
CA LEU A 127 1.24 -7.07 11.38
C LEU A 127 0.97 -7.02 12.89
N ASN A 128 0.32 -5.96 13.37
CA ASN A 128 -0.05 -5.85 14.78
C ASN A 128 -1.03 -6.96 15.20
N PHE A 129 -1.91 -7.39 14.30
CA PHE A 129 -2.80 -8.54 14.54
C PHE A 129 -2.02 -9.85 14.70
N THR A 130 -0.87 -9.98 14.03
CA THR A 130 0.04 -11.14 14.19
C THR A 130 1.13 -10.92 15.25
N ASP A 131 0.94 -9.99 16.19
CA ASP A 131 1.91 -9.59 17.22
C ASP A 131 3.29 -9.12 16.70
N ALA A 132 3.36 -8.68 15.45
CA ALA A 132 4.57 -8.19 14.81
C ALA A 132 4.54 -6.66 14.66
N LYS A 133 5.73 -6.04 14.73
CA LYS A 133 5.88 -4.60 14.53
C LYS A 133 6.19 -4.29 13.07
N SER A 134 5.55 -3.25 12.54
CA SER A 134 5.93 -2.73 11.23
C SER A 134 7.33 -2.11 11.26
N LEU A 135 8.00 -2.17 10.11
CA LEU A 135 9.30 -1.53 9.86
C LEU A 135 9.16 -0.02 9.59
N GLY A 136 7.94 0.52 9.68
CA GLY A 136 7.63 1.94 9.46
C GLY A 136 6.81 2.23 8.20
N PRO A 137 6.39 3.51 8.01
CA PRO A 137 5.36 3.92 7.05
C PRO A 137 5.78 3.87 5.57
N ARG A 138 7.08 3.82 5.27
CA ARG A 138 7.62 3.83 3.90
C ARG A 138 8.05 2.43 3.41
N HIS A 139 7.81 1.40 4.21
CA HIS A 139 8.35 0.06 4.01
C HIS A 139 7.29 -0.96 3.59
N VAL A 140 6.33 -0.56 2.73
CA VAL A 140 5.18 -1.37 2.27
C VAL A 140 5.59 -2.80 1.93
N LEU A 141 6.63 -2.98 1.12
CA LEU A 141 7.03 -4.30 0.66
C LEU A 141 7.75 -5.14 1.71
N ALA A 142 8.58 -4.50 2.52
CA ALA A 142 9.25 -5.21 3.61
C ALA A 142 8.23 -5.64 4.67
N ASN A 143 7.23 -4.79 4.95
CA ASN A 143 6.09 -5.10 5.82
C ASN A 143 5.22 -6.22 5.23
N LEU A 144 4.90 -6.19 3.94
CA LEU A 144 4.16 -7.27 3.27
C LEU A 144 4.95 -8.59 3.33
N ARG A 145 6.25 -8.56 3.01
CA ARG A 145 7.10 -9.76 3.07
C ARG A 145 7.14 -10.35 4.48
N GLU A 146 7.26 -9.50 5.48
CA GLU A 146 7.28 -9.95 6.88
C GLU A 146 5.94 -10.53 7.30
N LEU A 147 4.83 -9.89 6.93
CA LEU A 147 3.48 -10.40 7.17
C LEU A 147 3.30 -11.78 6.55
N LEU A 148 3.65 -11.94 5.26
CA LEU A 148 3.56 -13.22 4.56
C LEU A 148 4.43 -14.29 5.23
N ARG A 149 5.65 -13.94 5.66
CA ARG A 149 6.55 -14.85 6.39
C ARG A 149 5.91 -15.34 7.69
N ILE A 150 5.23 -14.47 8.43
CA ILE A 150 4.59 -14.81 9.70
C ILE A 150 3.37 -15.71 9.47
N ILE A 151 2.44 -15.31 8.60
CA ILE A 151 1.19 -16.06 8.39
C ILE A 151 1.41 -17.43 7.73
N GLN A 152 2.53 -17.62 7.03
CA GLN A 152 2.94 -18.90 6.44
C GLN A 152 3.78 -19.76 7.40
N SER A 153 4.13 -19.25 8.58
CA SER A 153 4.88 -20.03 9.57
C SER A 153 3.99 -21.08 10.22
N SER A 154 4.53 -22.27 10.51
CA SER A 154 3.79 -23.32 11.22
C SER A 154 3.28 -22.82 12.56
N ALA A 155 4.11 -22.09 13.30
CA ALA A 155 3.74 -21.49 14.58
C ALA A 155 2.48 -20.61 14.49
N PHE A 156 2.28 -19.85 13.41
CA PHE A 156 1.06 -19.06 13.27
C PHE A 156 -0.15 -19.94 12.90
N ILE A 157 0.03 -20.87 11.96
CA ILE A 157 -1.04 -21.76 11.48
C ILE A 157 -1.55 -22.67 12.61
N ASP A 158 -0.64 -23.22 13.41
CA ASP A 158 -0.96 -24.10 14.54
C ASP A 158 -1.71 -23.37 15.67
N ASN A 159 -1.62 -22.04 15.75
CA ASN A 159 -2.37 -21.22 16.70
C ASN A 159 -3.73 -20.75 16.15
N LEU A 160 -3.97 -20.91 14.85
CA LEU A 160 -5.22 -20.49 14.18
C LEU A 160 -6.24 -21.64 14.05
N ILE A 161 -5.78 -22.90 14.16
CA ILE A 161 -6.58 -24.14 14.11
C ILE A 161 -6.75 -24.68 15.54
#